data_AF-A0A838R4M6-F1
#
_entry.id   AF-A0A838R4M6-F1
#
_cell.length_a   1.000
_cell.length_b   1.000
_cell.length_c   1.000
_cell.angle_alpha   90.00
_cell.angle_beta   90.00
_cell.angle_gamma   90.00
#
_symmetry.space_group_name_H-M   'P 1'
#
loop_
_entity.id
_entity.type
_entity.pdbx_description
1 polymer ?
#
loop_
_entity_poly.entity_id
_entity_poly.type
_entity_poly.pdbx_seq_one_letter_code
_entity_poly.pdbx_strand_id
1 'polypeptide(L)'
;MKLIDTEETVVLVTGASPSAEEKDRPSAYLLKAEIDRRGAGHAYRRAVLVTDEWYLDNRTFHLNPTIAIGGPGANGVSQEFSAMLPTLYTREEQVFVQADFEGDLKRAALWGSSSSATAEAVQIFTAQGYLDDLLGRIWRFRVGTFV
;
A
#
# COMPACT_ATOMS: atom_id res chain seq x y z
N MET A 1 16.80 -0.37 -17.89
CA MET A 1 16.11 0.65 -17.08
C MET A 1 15.35 -0.10 -15.98
N LYS A 2 15.74 0.08 -14.70
CA LYS A 2 15.07 -0.58 -13.56
C LYS A 2 13.71 0.11 -13.37
N LEU A 3 12.61 -0.63 -13.51
CA LEU A 3 11.25 -0.08 -13.43
C LEU A 3 10.83 0.22 -11.97
N ILE A 4 11.37 -0.53 -11.02
CA ILE A 4 11.07 -0.46 -9.59
C ILE A 4 12.37 -0.48 -8.80
N ASP A 5 12.45 0.28 -7.71
CA ASP A 5 13.50 0.10 -6.71
C ASP A 5 12.93 -0.59 -5.48
N THR A 6 13.60 -1.63 -4.98
CA THR A 6 13.12 -2.46 -3.87
C THR A 6 13.06 -1.70 -2.55
N GLU A 7 13.84 -0.63 -2.39
CA GLU A 7 13.89 0.12 -1.13
C GLU A 7 13.01 1.37 -1.18
N GLU A 8 12.88 2.04 -2.34
CA GLU A 8 12.18 3.33 -2.43
C GLU A 8 10.76 3.25 -3.02
N THR A 9 10.49 2.27 -3.90
CA THR A 9 9.22 2.17 -4.61
C THR A 9 8.20 1.41 -3.77
N VAL A 10 7.04 2.02 -3.57
CA VAL A 10 5.91 1.40 -2.86
C VAL A 10 5.09 0.57 -3.83
N VAL A 11 4.85 -0.69 -3.50
CA VAL A 11 3.97 -1.57 -4.29
C VAL A 11 2.58 -1.55 -3.68
N LEU A 12 1.62 -1.00 -4.43
CA LEU A 12 0.20 -1.10 -4.11
C LEU A 12 -0.35 -2.38 -4.73
N VAL A 13 -1.12 -3.13 -3.97
CA VAL A 13 -1.68 -4.40 -4.41
C VAL A 13 -3.19 -4.39 -4.25
N THR A 14 -3.93 -4.66 -5.32
CA THR A 14 -5.39 -4.87 -5.31
C THR A 14 -5.74 -6.28 -5.76
N GLY A 15 -6.96 -6.74 -5.47
CA GLY A 15 -7.49 -7.96 -6.08
C GLY A 15 -7.53 -7.90 -7.61
N ALA A 16 -7.44 -9.06 -8.28
CA ALA A 16 -7.56 -9.20 -9.73
C ALA A 16 -9.02 -9.34 -10.24
N SER A 17 -10.00 -9.45 -9.34
CA SER A 17 -11.40 -9.64 -9.73
C SER A 17 -12.03 -8.39 -10.35
N PRO A 18 -13.05 -8.51 -11.23
CA PRO A 18 -13.74 -7.35 -11.80
C PRO A 18 -14.32 -6.40 -10.75
N SER A 19 -14.79 -6.91 -9.61
CA SER A 19 -15.28 -6.06 -8.52
C SER A 19 -14.15 -5.27 -7.86
N ALA A 20 -12.98 -5.86 -7.65
CA ALA A 20 -11.81 -5.15 -7.14
C ALA A 20 -11.32 -4.08 -8.13
N GLU A 21 -11.34 -4.39 -9.43
CA GLU A 21 -11.02 -3.44 -10.51
C GLU A 21 -11.96 -2.23 -10.53
N GLU A 22 -13.27 -2.45 -10.36
CA GLU A 22 -14.25 -1.36 -10.38
C GLU A 22 -14.29 -0.55 -9.07
N LYS A 23 -14.00 -1.18 -7.92
CA LYS A 23 -14.29 -0.60 -6.61
C LYS A 23 -13.05 -0.23 -5.81
N ASP A 24 -12.06 -1.11 -5.73
CA ASP A 24 -10.88 -0.92 -4.87
C ASP A 24 -9.74 -0.23 -5.63
N ARG A 25 -9.56 -0.57 -6.91
CA ARG A 25 -8.52 0.03 -7.76
C ARG A 25 -8.63 1.55 -7.94
N PRO A 26 -9.82 2.18 -8.05
CA PRO A 26 -9.92 3.64 -8.02
C PRO A 26 -9.32 4.25 -6.75
N SER A 27 -9.60 3.67 -5.57
CA SER A 27 -9.01 4.10 -4.29
C SER A 27 -7.50 3.89 -4.26
N ALA A 28 -7.00 2.80 -4.84
CA ALA A 28 -5.57 2.55 -4.99
C ALA A 28 -4.88 3.60 -5.87
N TYR A 29 -5.52 4.03 -6.96
CA TYR A 29 -4.99 5.10 -7.81
C TYR A 29 -4.96 6.47 -7.12
N LEU A 30 -5.94 6.77 -6.27
CA LEU A 30 -5.92 7.98 -5.44
C LEU A 30 -4.75 7.96 -4.46
N LEU A 31 -4.53 6.83 -3.78
CA LEU A 31 -3.36 6.67 -2.90
C LEU A 31 -2.05 6.76 -3.68
N LYS A 32 -1.97 6.14 -4.87
CA LYS A 32 -0.81 6.24 -5.76
C LYS A 32 -0.49 7.68 -6.11
N ALA A 33 -1.49 8.47 -6.51
CA ALA A 33 -1.29 9.88 -6.86
C ALA A 33 -0.69 10.66 -5.67
N GLU A 34 -1.12 10.31 -4.46
CA GLU A 34 -0.73 10.99 -3.23
C GLU A 34 0.68 10.57 -2.73
N ILE A 35 1.09 9.33 -3.02
CA ILE A 35 2.49 8.88 -2.89
C ILE A 35 3.38 9.58 -3.92
N ASP A 36 2.99 9.56 -5.20
CA ASP A 36 3.78 10.14 -6.29
C ASP A 36 3.98 11.65 -6.10
N ARG A 37 2.93 12.35 -5.62
CA ARG A 37 2.99 13.77 -5.27
C ARG A 37 4.02 14.05 -4.17
N ARG A 38 4.04 13.25 -3.10
CA ARG A 38 5.05 13.35 -2.03
C ARG A 38 6.45 12.95 -2.47
N GLY A 39 6.52 12.10 -3.50
CA GLY A 39 7.76 11.73 -4.17
C GLY A 39 8.49 12.87 -4.87
N ALA A 40 7.82 14.00 -5.12
CA ALA A 40 8.40 15.22 -5.66
C ALA A 40 9.25 15.03 -6.94
N GLY A 41 8.87 14.07 -7.79
CA GLY A 41 9.54 13.78 -9.06
C GLY A 41 10.80 12.91 -8.96
N HIS A 42 11.18 12.42 -7.78
CA HIS A 42 12.23 11.42 -7.64
C HIS A 42 11.81 10.11 -8.34
N ALA A 43 12.70 9.56 -9.17
CA ALA A 43 12.37 8.46 -10.09
C ALA A 43 11.73 7.23 -9.41
N TYR A 44 12.19 6.89 -8.18
CA TYR A 44 11.76 5.70 -7.46
C TYR A 44 10.88 5.98 -6.22
N ARG A 45 10.73 7.24 -5.82
CA ARG A 45 9.83 7.64 -4.71
C ARG A 45 8.41 7.78 -5.24
N ARG A 46 7.85 6.65 -5.64
CA ARG A 46 6.57 6.56 -6.32
C ARG A 46 5.90 5.25 -5.94
N ALA A 47 4.62 5.16 -6.27
CA ALA A 47 3.91 3.89 -6.18
C ALA A 47 3.89 3.17 -7.55
N VAL A 48 3.82 1.85 -7.51
CA VAL A 48 3.38 1.03 -8.64
C VAL A 48 2.18 0.22 -8.20
N LEU A 49 1.21 0.02 -9.09
CA LEU A 49 0.01 -0.76 -8.79
C LEU A 49 0.10 -2.10 -9.52
N VAL A 50 -0.12 -3.19 -8.79
CA VAL A 50 -0.17 -4.56 -9.31
C VAL A 50 -1.38 -5.29 -8.76
N THR A 51 -1.76 -6.38 -9.41
CA THR A 51 -2.72 -7.32 -8.83
C THR A 51 -2.07 -8.21 -7.78
N ASP A 52 -2.87 -8.76 -6.88
CA ASP A 52 -2.46 -9.75 -5.90
C ASP A 52 -1.89 -11.01 -6.55
N GLU A 53 -2.51 -11.53 -7.61
CA GLU A 53 -1.97 -12.64 -8.40
C GLU A 53 -0.54 -12.34 -8.89
N TRP A 54 -0.33 -11.16 -9.49
CA TRP A 54 0.99 -10.77 -9.98
C TRP A 54 2.01 -10.59 -8.85
N TYR A 55 1.59 -10.01 -7.73
CA TYR A 55 2.45 -9.85 -6.55
C TYR A 55 2.88 -11.20 -5.99
N LEU A 56 1.94 -12.12 -5.80
CA LEU A 56 2.18 -13.44 -5.20
C LEU A 56 3.09 -14.31 -6.08
N ASP A 57 2.90 -14.28 -7.40
CA ASP A 57 3.70 -15.03 -8.36
C ASP A 57 5.13 -14.47 -8.51
N ASN A 58 5.32 -13.16 -8.32
CA ASN A 58 6.58 -12.47 -8.58
C ASN A 58 7.26 -12.02 -7.29
N ARG A 59 8.09 -12.92 -6.71
CA ARG A 59 8.82 -12.72 -5.46
C ARG A 59 9.68 -11.45 -5.38
N THR A 60 10.06 -10.87 -6.51
CA THR A 60 10.80 -9.60 -6.54
C THR A 60 10.03 -8.46 -5.87
N PHE A 61 8.69 -8.41 -6.01
CA PHE A 61 7.87 -7.38 -5.34
C PHE A 61 7.78 -7.57 -3.83
N HIS A 62 8.08 -8.76 -3.31
CA HIS A 62 8.05 -9.03 -1.88
C HIS A 62 9.18 -8.32 -1.15
N LEU A 63 10.20 -7.87 -1.89
CA LEU A 63 11.32 -7.08 -1.37
C LEU A 63 10.97 -5.59 -1.25
N ASN A 64 9.80 -5.16 -1.72
CA ASN A 64 9.35 -3.78 -1.68
C ASN A 64 8.48 -3.47 -0.45
N PRO A 65 8.49 -2.22 0.02
CA PRO A 65 7.39 -1.70 0.83
C PRO A 65 6.06 -1.94 0.13
N THR A 66 5.09 -2.54 0.81
CA THR A 66 3.86 -3.04 0.19
C THR A 66 2.63 -2.55 0.94
N ILE A 67 1.63 -2.04 0.20
CA ILE A 67 0.32 -1.68 0.72
C ILE A 67 -0.75 -2.49 -0.01
N ALA A 68 -1.39 -3.42 0.69
CA ALA A 68 -2.51 -4.19 0.18
C ALA A 68 -3.83 -3.42 0.38
N ILE A 69 -4.68 -3.38 -0.64
CA ILE A 69 -5.93 -2.61 -0.67
C ILE A 69 -7.06 -3.55 -1.09
N GLY A 70 -8.13 -3.58 -0.31
CA GLY A 70 -9.25 -4.51 -0.47
C GLY A 70 -9.22 -5.63 0.57
N GLY A 71 -10.39 -6.15 0.93
CA GLY A 71 -10.53 -7.11 2.02
C GLY A 71 -9.89 -8.48 1.75
N PRO A 72 -9.60 -9.28 2.81
CA PRO A 72 -9.05 -10.64 2.71
C PRO A 72 -9.81 -11.59 1.77
N GLY A 73 -11.11 -11.38 1.56
CA GLY A 73 -11.91 -12.18 0.63
C GLY A 73 -11.79 -11.75 -0.84
N ALA A 74 -11.21 -10.59 -1.12
CA ALA A 74 -11.09 -10.00 -2.46
C ALA A 74 -9.64 -9.77 -2.91
N ASN A 75 -8.68 -9.77 -1.97
CA ASN A 75 -7.25 -9.57 -2.21
C ASN A 75 -6.44 -10.59 -1.40
N GLY A 76 -5.72 -11.47 -2.09
CA GLY A 76 -4.91 -12.53 -1.47
C GLY A 76 -3.76 -12.00 -0.59
N VAL A 77 -3.17 -10.85 -0.94
CA VAL A 77 -2.12 -10.23 -0.11
C VAL A 77 -2.71 -9.64 1.17
N SER A 78 -3.90 -9.06 1.11
CA SER A 78 -4.62 -8.63 2.31
C SER A 78 -4.97 -9.82 3.21
N GLN A 79 -5.26 -10.99 2.63
CA GLN A 79 -5.49 -12.21 3.42
C GLN A 79 -4.26 -12.59 4.24
N GLU A 80 -3.07 -12.62 3.62
CA GLU A 80 -1.82 -12.87 4.34
C GLU A 80 -1.54 -11.80 5.41
N PHE A 81 -1.67 -10.52 5.04
CA PHE A 81 -1.32 -9.40 5.91
C PHE A 81 -2.28 -9.27 7.09
N SER A 82 -3.57 -9.51 6.91
CA SER A 82 -4.58 -9.31 7.95
C SER A 82 -4.37 -10.16 9.20
N ALA A 83 -3.74 -11.34 9.04
CA ALA A 83 -3.41 -12.25 10.13
C ALA A 83 -2.09 -11.89 10.85
N MET A 84 -1.20 -11.13 10.20
CA MET A 84 0.15 -10.87 10.69
C MET A 84 0.36 -9.43 11.16
N LEU A 85 -0.29 -8.46 10.54
CA LEU A 85 -0.07 -7.04 10.80
C LEU A 85 -0.91 -6.57 12.00
N PRO A 86 -0.33 -5.75 12.89
CA PRO A 86 -1.09 -5.15 13.98
C PRO A 86 -2.08 -4.12 13.43
N THR A 87 -3.24 -4.02 14.07
CA THR A 87 -4.25 -3.01 13.75
C THR A 87 -3.86 -1.67 14.36
N LEU A 88 -3.62 -0.66 13.51
CA LEU A 88 -3.34 0.71 13.93
C LEU A 88 -4.62 1.53 14.10
N TYR A 89 -5.62 1.27 13.26
CA TYR A 89 -6.92 1.89 13.34
C TYR A 89 -8.02 0.90 12.96
N THR A 90 -9.12 0.94 13.72
CA THR A 90 -10.36 0.29 13.36
C THR A 90 -11.55 1.17 13.70
N ARG A 91 -12.63 1.05 12.92
CA ARG A 91 -13.90 1.68 13.25
C ARG A 91 -15.05 0.71 13.03
N GLU A 92 -15.83 0.51 14.09
CA GLU A 92 -17.04 -0.34 14.13
C GLU A 92 -16.80 -1.77 13.60
N GLU A 93 -15.56 -2.26 13.66
CA GLU A 93 -15.16 -3.54 13.06
C GLU A 93 -15.48 -3.64 11.54
N GLN A 94 -15.67 -2.50 10.87
CA GLN A 94 -15.97 -2.42 9.44
C GLN A 94 -14.81 -1.86 8.63
N VAL A 95 -13.98 -1.01 9.24
CA VAL A 95 -12.84 -0.34 8.60
C VAL A 95 -11.57 -0.74 9.33
N PHE A 96 -10.53 -1.13 8.59
CA PHE A 96 -9.27 -1.60 9.13
C PHE A 96 -8.09 -0.94 8.42
N VAL A 97 -7.20 -0.37 9.22
CA VAL A 97 -5.85 0.03 8.83
C VAL A 97 -4.89 -0.78 9.68
N GLN A 98 -4.19 -1.71 9.06
CA GLN A 98 -3.20 -2.55 9.69
C GLN A 98 -1.84 -2.25 9.08
N ALA A 99 -0.79 -2.14 9.89
CA ALA A 99 0.54 -1.91 9.36
C ALA A 99 1.66 -2.29 10.32
N ASP A 100 2.79 -2.70 9.74
CA ASP A 100 4.08 -2.79 10.43
C ASP A 100 5.10 -1.90 9.70
N PHE A 101 5.50 -0.83 10.39
CA PHE A 101 6.48 0.13 9.90
C PHE A 101 7.86 -0.03 10.55
N GLU A 102 8.00 -0.97 11.49
CA GLU A 102 9.26 -1.22 12.20
C GLU A 102 10.02 -2.39 11.55
N GLY A 103 9.33 -3.44 11.10
CA GLY A 103 9.93 -4.59 10.42
C GLY A 103 10.73 -4.21 9.18
N ASP A 104 11.70 -5.05 8.77
CA ASP A 104 12.62 -4.74 7.64
C ASP A 104 11.88 -4.28 6.38
N LEU A 105 10.78 -4.97 6.06
CA LEU A 105 9.87 -4.62 4.98
C LEU A 105 8.63 -3.93 5.54
N LYS A 106 8.38 -2.70 5.07
CA LYS A 106 7.23 -1.92 5.53
C LYS A 106 5.97 -2.41 4.86
N ARG A 107 4.97 -2.79 5.65
CA ARG A 107 3.75 -3.42 5.14
C ARG A 107 2.52 -2.76 5.72
N ALA A 108 1.50 -2.59 4.89
CA ALA A 108 0.18 -2.15 5.32
C ALA A 108 -0.93 -2.92 4.60
N ALA A 109 -2.07 -3.09 5.25
CA ALA A 109 -3.31 -3.58 4.67
C ALA A 109 -4.44 -2.61 5.00
N LEU A 110 -5.14 -2.15 3.95
CA LEU A 110 -6.20 -1.16 4.01
C LEU A 110 -7.48 -1.79 3.45
N TRP A 111 -8.45 -2.04 4.32
CA TRP A 111 -9.65 -2.77 3.90
C TRP A 111 -10.84 -2.51 4.82
N GLY A 112 -12.02 -2.85 4.31
CA GLY A 112 -13.21 -2.93 5.11
C GLY A 112 -14.17 -4.02 4.67
N SER A 113 -15.31 -4.10 5.34
CA SER A 113 -16.40 -5.06 5.05
C SER A 113 -17.11 -4.79 3.72
N SER A 114 -16.90 -3.60 3.15
CA SER A 114 -17.42 -3.16 1.86
C SER A 114 -16.39 -2.32 1.11
N SER A 115 -16.62 -2.07 -0.17
CA SER A 115 -15.76 -1.18 -0.95
C SER A 115 -15.76 0.27 -0.47
N SER A 116 -16.89 0.77 0.08
CA SER A 116 -16.92 2.10 0.69
C SER A 116 -16.08 2.14 1.96
N ALA A 117 -16.11 1.08 2.77
CA ALA A 117 -15.27 0.95 3.96
C ALA A 117 -13.78 0.81 3.61
N THR A 118 -13.43 0.09 2.52
CA THR A 118 -12.06 0.05 1.99
C THR A 118 -11.60 1.43 1.52
N ALA A 119 -12.41 2.15 0.75
CA ALA A 119 -12.10 3.50 0.30
C ALA A 119 -11.85 4.45 1.48
N GLU A 120 -12.64 4.29 2.54
CA GLU A 120 -12.46 5.02 3.77
C GLU A 120 -11.18 4.65 4.53
N ALA A 121 -10.81 3.36 4.61
CA ALA A 121 -9.52 2.95 5.18
C ALA A 121 -8.35 3.65 4.46
N VAL A 122 -8.42 3.76 3.12
CA VAL A 122 -7.44 4.48 2.31
C VAL A 122 -7.41 5.97 2.64
N GLN A 123 -8.58 6.61 2.80
CA GLN A 123 -8.67 8.02 3.19
C GLN A 123 -8.07 8.26 4.58
N ILE A 124 -8.38 7.41 5.57
CA ILE A 124 -7.84 7.49 6.92
C ILE A 124 -6.32 7.34 6.90
N PHE A 125 -5.81 6.34 6.19
CA PHE A 125 -4.37 6.12 6.03
C PHE A 125 -3.66 7.35 5.47
N THR A 126 -4.29 7.98 4.48
CA THR A 126 -3.76 9.16 3.79
C THR A 126 -3.83 10.42 4.64
N ALA A 127 -4.94 10.64 5.35
CA ALA A 127 -5.24 11.91 6.01
C ALA A 127 -4.74 11.99 7.47
N GLN A 128 -4.57 10.86 8.15
CA GLN A 128 -4.18 10.83 9.57
C GLN A 128 -2.66 10.69 9.79
N GLY A 129 -1.85 10.89 8.76
CA GLY A 129 -0.39 10.88 8.84
C GLY A 129 0.27 9.50 8.79
N TYR A 130 -0.49 8.40 8.69
CA TYR A 130 0.07 7.05 8.53
C TYR A 130 0.89 6.94 7.23
N LEU A 131 0.40 7.51 6.14
CA LEU A 131 1.14 7.58 4.89
C LEU A 131 2.43 8.39 5.03
N ASP A 132 2.38 9.52 5.73
CA ASP A 132 3.55 10.37 5.95
C ASP A 132 4.62 9.67 6.80
N ASP A 133 4.21 8.93 7.84
CA ASP A 133 5.14 8.12 8.66
C ASP A 133 5.77 6.99 7.84
N LEU A 134 4.95 6.23 7.09
CA LEU A 134 5.43 5.17 6.21
C LEU A 134 6.48 5.71 5.22
N LEU A 135 6.13 6.75 4.47
CA LEU A 135 7.03 7.32 3.46
C LEU A 135 8.26 7.97 4.10
N GLY A 136 8.10 8.61 5.24
CA GLY A 136 9.19 9.17 6.03
C GLY A 136 10.20 8.10 6.46
N ARG A 137 9.76 6.87 6.72
CA ARG A 137 10.64 5.73 7.04
C ARG A 137 11.28 5.10 5.81
N ILE A 138 10.55 5.01 4.70
CA ILE A 138 11.06 4.46 3.43
C ILE A 138 12.13 5.39 2.85
N TRP A 139 11.90 6.71 2.83
CA TRP A 139 12.74 7.67 2.11
C TRP A 139 13.78 8.40 2.98
N ARG A 140 13.77 8.21 4.31
CA ARG A 140 14.60 8.95 5.27
C ARG A 140 16.10 8.91 4.98
N PHE A 141 16.59 7.84 4.36
CA PHE A 141 18.02 7.55 4.31
C PHE A 141 18.76 8.10 3.08
N ARG A 142 18.11 8.78 2.13
CA ARG A 142 18.76 9.20 0.87
C ARG A 142 18.43 10.63 0.42
N VAL A 143 18.58 11.61 1.31
CA VAL A 143 18.54 13.04 0.91
C VAL A 143 19.85 13.51 0.24
N GLY A 144 20.88 12.66 0.15
CA GLY A 144 22.18 13.01 -0.39
C GLY A 144 22.54 12.26 -1.68
N THR A 145 22.01 12.70 -2.82
CA THR A 145 22.73 12.80 -4.10
C THR A 145 21.78 13.39 -5.14
N PHE A 146 21.73 14.72 -5.20
CA PHE A 146 21.47 15.39 -6.46
C PHE A 146 22.80 15.34 -7.22
N VAL A 147 22.84 14.64 -8.35
CA VAL A 147 23.87 14.79 -9.38
C VAL A 147 23.27 15.60 -10.51
#